data_AF-A0A1V3WNI9-F1
#
_entry.id   AF-A0A1V3WNI9-F1
#
_cell.length_a   1.000
_cell.length_b   1.000
_cell.length_c   1.000
_cell.angle_alpha   90.00
_cell.angle_beta   90.00
_cell.angle_gamma   90.00
#
_symmetry.space_group_name_H-M   'P 1'
#
loop_
_entity.id
_entity.type
_entity.pdbx_description
1 polymer ?
#
loop_
_entity_poly.entity_id
_entity_poly.type
_entity_poly.pdbx_seq_one_letter_code
_entity_poly.pdbx_strand_id
1 'polypeptide(L)' 'MTDELQHGPLEDRHRALGASFAEFGGWLMPVSYAGTVSEHHATRTAVGLFDVSHLGKALVRDRARRSSSTPR' A
#
# COMPACT_ATOMS: atom_id res chain seq x y z
N MET A 1 16.04 -14.89 14.56
CA MET A 1 15.66 -14.89 13.13
C MET A 1 15.58 -13.44 12.75
N THR A 2 16.55 -12.91 12.01
CA THR A 2 16.39 -11.60 11.37
C THR A 2 15.28 -11.82 10.34
N ASP A 3 14.08 -11.34 10.65
CA ASP A 3 12.94 -11.52 9.76
C ASP A 3 13.26 -10.75 8.47
N GLU A 4 13.25 -11.44 7.34
CA GLU A 4 13.54 -10.82 6.05
C GLU A 4 12.36 -9.91 5.71
N LEU A 5 12.63 -8.62 5.51
CA LEU A 5 11.57 -7.65 5.28
C LEU A 5 10.87 -7.93 3.95
N GLN A 6 9.55 -7.75 3.92
CA GLN A 6 8.78 -7.79 2.68
C GLN A 6 9.03 -6.52 1.87
N HIS A 7 9.06 -6.68 0.55
CA HIS A 7 9.42 -5.65 -0.41
C HIS A 7 8.22 -5.31 -1.31
N GLY A 8 7.95 -4.01 -1.47
CA GLY A 8 6.82 -3.51 -2.26
C GLY A 8 7.07 -3.57 -3.78
N PRO A 9 6.01 -3.60 -4.61
CA PRO A 9 6.14 -3.70 -6.07
C PRO A 9 6.79 -2.48 -6.74
N LEU A 10 6.92 -1.36 -6.01
CA LEU A 10 7.49 -0.10 -6.51
C LEU A 10 8.82 0.26 -5.86
N GLU A 11 9.47 -0.67 -5.14
CA GLU A 11 10.71 -0.38 -4.42
C GLU A 11 11.81 0.21 -5.29
N ASP A 12 12.09 -0.38 -6.46
CA ASP A 12 13.13 0.11 -7.37
C ASP A 12 12.88 1.57 -7.78
N ARG A 13 11.60 1.93 -7.95
CA ARG A 13 11.20 3.31 -8.25
C ARG A 13 11.45 4.24 -7.07
N HIS A 14 11.14 3.80 -5.85
CA HIS A 14 11.40 4.54 -4.62
C HIS A 14 12.91 4.76 -4.41
N ARG A 15 13.73 3.73 -4.65
CA ARG A 15 15.20 3.82 -4.61
C ARG A 15 15.74 4.82 -5.63
N ALA A 16 15.25 4.75 -6.87
CA ALA A 16 15.66 5.67 -7.94
C ALA A 16 15.27 7.13 -7.65
N LEU A 17 14.21 7.36 -6.88
CA LEU A 17 13.76 8.69 -6.44
C LEU A 17 14.45 9.17 -5.14
N GLY A 18 15.36 8.38 -4.57
CA GLY A 18 16.11 8.76 -3.37
C GLY A 18 15.32 8.64 -2.06
N ALA A 19 14.34 7.73 -1.99
CA ALA A 19 13.60 7.50 -0.76
C ALA A 19 14.52 6.99 0.37
N SER A 20 14.32 7.53 1.57
CA SER A 20 14.73 6.92 2.82
C SER A 20 13.75 5.81 3.18
N PHE A 21 14.27 4.68 3.63
CA PHE A 21 13.47 3.50 3.98
C PHE A 21 13.51 3.21 5.47
N ALA A 22 12.41 2.66 5.99
CA ALA A 22 12.33 2.10 7.33
C ALA A 22 11.47 0.84 7.35
N GLU A 23 11.66 0.02 8.39
CA GLU A 23 10.78 -1.10 8.66
C GLU A 23 9.42 -0.61 9.19
N PHE A 24 8.34 -1.12 8.62
CA PHE A 24 6.99 -0.91 9.11
C PHE A 24 6.14 -2.18 8.91
N GLY A 25 5.71 -2.81 10.01
CA GLY A 25 4.83 -3.98 9.95
C GLY A 25 5.40 -5.17 9.19
N GLY A 26 6.73 -5.36 9.23
CA GLY A 26 7.43 -6.41 8.47
C GLY A 26 7.67 -6.08 6.99
N TRP A 27 7.44 -4.83 6.56
CA TRP A 27 7.74 -4.35 5.21
C TRP A 27 8.85 -3.29 5.23
N LEU A 28 9.69 -3.28 4.19
CA LEU A 28 10.61 -2.18 3.90
C LEU A 28 9.84 -1.08 3.13
N MET A 29 9.58 0.04 3.79
CA MET A 29 8.71 1.09 3.27
C MET A 29 9.46 2.42 3.05
N PRO A 30 9.15 3.18 1.98
CA PRO A 30 9.66 4.54 1.83
C PRO A 30 8.98 5.48 2.85
N VAL A 31 9.78 6.18 3.66
CA VAL A 31 9.29 7.09 4.71
C VAL A 31 9.43 8.58 4.38
N SER A 32 10.34 8.93 3.47
CA SER A 32 10.61 10.31 3.06
C SER A 32 11.50 10.33 1.82
N TYR A 33 11.32 11.33 0.96
CA TYR A 33 12.13 11.65 -0.23
C TYR A 33 12.81 13.00 -0.10
N ALA A 34 12.10 14.02 0.40
CA ALA A 34 12.58 15.40 0.55
C ALA A 34 12.41 15.95 1.99
N GLY A 35 11.91 15.12 2.91
CA GLY A 35 11.70 15.44 4.32
C GLY A 35 10.22 15.47 4.68
N THR A 36 9.87 14.83 5.80
CA THR A 36 8.48 14.61 6.23
C THR A 36 7.67 15.90 6.37
N VAL A 37 8.28 16.98 6.86
CA VAL A 37 7.60 18.29 7.00
C VAL A 37 7.30 18.89 5.63
N SER A 38 8.26 18.88 4.71
CA SER A 38 8.08 19.40 3.35
C SER A 38 6.99 18.63 2.60
N GLU A 39 7.01 17.29 2.69
CA GLU A 39 6.01 16.41 2.06
C GLU A 39 4.62 16.58 2.66
N HIS A 40 4.54 16.78 3.99
CA HIS A 40 3.30 17.10 4.66
C HIS A 40 2.72 18.42 4.13
N HIS A 41 3.52 19.48 4.06
CA HIS A 41 3.07 20.76 3.51
C HIS A 41 2.63 20.62 2.05
N ALA A 42 3.41 19.95 1.20
CA ALA A 42 3.05 19.73 -0.20
C ALA A 42 1.72 18.99 -0.35
N THR A 43 1.46 17.96 0.46
CA THR A 43 0.19 17.24 0.47
C THR A 43 -0.98 18.13 0.90
N ARG A 44 -0.74 19.05 1.86
CA ARG A 44 -1.77 19.95 2.40
C ARG A 44 -2.09 21.12 1.49
N THR A 45 -1.11 21.64 0.77
CA THR A 45 -1.25 22.86 -0.03
C THR A 45 -1.37 22.60 -1.53
N ALA A 46 -1.01 21.40 -2.00
CA ALA A 46 -1.09 21.02 -3.39
C ALA A 46 -1.56 19.56 -3.55
N VAL A 47 -0.63 18.62 -3.76
CA VAL A 47 -0.92 17.20 -4.01
C VAL A 47 0.18 16.32 -3.41
N GLY A 48 -0.22 15.17 -2.87
CA GLY A 48 0.68 14.11 -2.41
C GLY A 48 0.29 12.77 -3.02
N LEU A 49 1.28 11.95 -3.35
CA LEU A 49 1.11 10.57 -3.82
C LEU A 49 1.75 9.61 -2.81
N PHE A 50 0.99 8.59 -2.40
CA PHE A 50 1.42 7.63 -1.39
C PHE A 50 1.35 6.21 -1.94
N ASP A 51 2.40 5.42 -1.71
CA ASP A 51 2.39 3.98 -1.96
C ASP A 51 1.85 3.23 -0.72
N VAL A 52 0.61 2.76 -0.82
CA VAL A 52 -0.08 2.00 0.22
C VAL A 52 -0.21 0.52 -0.15
N SER A 53 0.64 0.03 -1.06
CA SER A 53 0.54 -1.33 -1.60
C SER A 53 0.72 -2.45 -0.55
N HIS A 54 1.33 -2.13 0.59
CA HIS A 54 1.47 -3.04 1.74
C HIS A 54 0.15 -3.30 2.48
N LEU A 55 -0.90 -2.52 2.22
CA LEU A 55 -2.19 -2.71 2.87
C LEU A 55 -2.86 -4.00 2.38
N GLY A 56 -3.41 -4.74 3.35
CA GLY A 56 -4.21 -5.93 3.09
C GLY A 56 -5.44 -5.59 2.24
N LYS A 57 -5.71 -6.41 1.23
CA LYS A 57 -6.87 -6.28 0.34
C LYS A 57 -7.79 -7.48 0.55
N ALA A 58 -9.09 -7.23 0.74
CA ALA A 58 -10.10 -8.27 0.90
C ALA A 58 -11.22 -8.09 -0.12
N LEU A 59 -11.65 -9.19 -0.73
CA LEU A 59 -12.78 -9.23 -1.64
C LEU A 59 -13.97 -9.91 -0.96
N VAL A 60 -15.08 -9.18 -0.80
CA VAL A 60 -16.31 -9.70 -0.19
C VAL A 60 -17.33 -9.95 -1.30
N ARG A 61 -17.94 -11.14 -1.30
CA ARG A 61 -18.99 -11.53 -2.25
C ARG A 61 -20.13 -12.21 -1.50
N ASP A 62 -21.36 -11.91 -1.88
CA ASP A 62 -22.53 -12.64 -1.39
C ASP A 62 -22.63 -14.03 -2.02
N ARG A 63 -23.26 -14.97 -1.31
CA ARG A 63 -23.55 -16.29 -1.86
C ARG A 63 -24.82 -16.21 -2.69
N ALA A 64 -24.68 -16.19 -4.02
CA ALA A 64 -25.81 -16.29 -4.94
C ALA A 64 -26.78 -17.41 -4.52
N ARG A 65 -27.96 -17.04 -4.00
CA ARG A 65 -29.07 -17.98 -3.80
C ARG A 65 -29.53 -18.43 -5.18
N ARG A 66 -29.27 -19.68 -5.55
CA ARG A 66 -30.01 -20.34 -6.64
C ARG A 66 -31.47 -20.46 -6.19
N SER A 67 -32.37 -19.64 -6.73
CA SER A 67 -33.79 -19.95 -6.71
C SER A 67 -34.01 -21.14 -7.66
N SER A 68 -34.17 -22.34 -7.10
CA SER A 68 -34.71 -23.46 -7.86
C SER A 68 -36.23 -23.28 -7.97
N SER A 69 -36.70 -22.51 -8.94
CA SER A 69 -38.10 -22.58 -9.38
C SER A 69 -38.21 -23.71 -10.41
N THR A 70 -38.51 -24.92 -9.95
CA THR A 70 -39.02 -25.99 -10.81
C THR A 70 -40.48 -25.66 -11.12
N PRO A 71 -40.89 -25.42 -12.38
CA PRO A 71 -42.30 -25.31 -12.71
C PRO A 71 -42.94 -26.70 -12.62
N ARG A 72 -44.10 -26.79 -11.95
CA ARG A 72 -45.05 -27.91 -12.07
C ARG A 72 -45.96 -27.68 -13.27
#